data_AF-A0A3C0XGZ4-F1
#
_entry.id   AF-A0A3C0XGZ4-F1
#
_cell.length_a   1.000
_cell.length_b   1.000
_cell.length_c   1.000
_cell.angle_alpha   90.00
_cell.angle_beta   90.00
_cell.angle_gamma   90.00
#
_symmetry.space_group_name_H-M   'P 1'
#
loop_
_entity.id
_entity.type
_entity.pdbx_description
1 polymer ?
#
loop_
_entity_poly.entity_id
_entity_poly.type
_entity_poly.pdbx_seq_one_letter_code
_entity_poly.pdbx_strand_id
1 'polypeptide(L)'
;MHMQHTNARLLPWHRVFLHLFEEALHNYHPDVCVPYWDWTRPEEQHFPDWLVGVLPTVHTPTQTINVIRAPGSDGGLAAIASGVPSAMAKTTYGDFTGPINGIHGSVHIWVGGTMSDAAVSPADPVFWLHHGNLDRLWWAWYNSPQGNHQNPPLAGADAVMDPWTYTEADVRDIAALGYAYV
;
A
#
# COMPACT_ATOMS: atom_id res chain seq x y z
N MET A 1 10.15 -7.82 -12.10
CA MET A 1 9.74 -6.88 -11.02
C MET A 1 9.79 -7.67 -9.72
N HIS A 2 10.58 -7.25 -8.74
CA HIS A 2 10.57 -7.88 -7.41
C HIS A 2 9.42 -7.22 -6.64
N MET A 3 8.39 -7.99 -6.28
CA MET A 3 7.32 -7.54 -5.38
C MET A 3 7.24 -8.51 -4.23
N GLN A 4 7.20 -7.97 -3.02
CA GLN A 4 7.31 -8.74 -1.79
C GLN A 4 5.96 -8.77 -1.08
N HIS A 5 5.36 -9.96 -1.01
CA HIS A 5 4.05 -10.20 -0.38
C HIS A 5 4.13 -11.15 0.82
N THR A 6 5.33 -11.34 1.39
CA THR A 6 5.47 -12.05 2.65
C THR A 6 4.92 -11.17 3.77
N ASN A 7 4.23 -11.77 4.74
CA ASN A 7 3.56 -11.01 5.83
C ASN A 7 4.53 -10.06 6.53
N ALA A 8 5.77 -10.50 6.79
CA ALA A 8 6.74 -9.70 7.52
C ALA A 8 7.22 -8.46 6.74
N ARG A 9 7.37 -8.59 5.42
CA ARG A 9 8.08 -7.61 4.58
C ARG A 9 7.16 -6.73 3.72
N LEU A 10 5.89 -7.10 3.60
CA LEU A 10 4.88 -6.40 2.81
C LEU A 10 4.89 -4.88 3.08
N LEU A 11 4.67 -4.47 4.32
CA LEU A 11 4.49 -3.06 4.67
C LEU A 11 5.77 -2.22 4.50
N PRO A 12 6.93 -2.58 5.07
CA PRO A 12 8.14 -1.78 4.90
C PRO A 12 8.61 -1.71 3.45
N TRP A 13 8.43 -2.79 2.66
CA TRP A 13 8.79 -2.77 1.24
C TRP A 13 7.92 -1.79 0.44
N HIS A 14 6.60 -1.81 0.65
CA HIS A 14 5.69 -0.90 -0.05
C HIS A 14 5.85 0.55 0.42
N ARG A 15 6.25 0.78 1.68
CA ARG A 15 6.63 2.11 2.16
C ARG A 15 7.83 2.68 1.40
N VAL A 16 8.90 1.89 1.22
CA VAL A 16 10.04 2.31 0.38
C VAL A 16 9.55 2.66 -1.03
N PHE A 17 8.66 1.84 -1.58
CA PHE A 17 8.16 2.06 -2.94
C PHE A 17 7.33 3.36 -3.06
N LEU A 18 6.47 3.64 -2.09
CA LEU A 18 5.72 4.90 -1.99
C LEU A 18 6.66 6.10 -1.87
N HIS A 19 7.63 6.02 -0.96
CA HIS A 19 8.59 7.09 -0.72
C HIS A 19 9.37 7.44 -1.98
N LEU A 20 9.92 6.43 -2.67
CA LEU A 20 10.68 6.64 -3.91
C LEU A 20 9.79 7.16 -5.06
N PHE A 21 8.52 6.77 -5.09
CA PHE A 21 7.58 7.30 -6.07
C PHE A 21 7.26 8.77 -5.81
N GLU A 22 7.02 9.14 -4.55
CA GLU A 22 6.80 10.53 -4.15
C GLU A 22 8.03 11.41 -4.43
N GLU A 23 9.23 10.95 -4.07
CA GLU A 23 10.49 11.63 -4.43
C GLU A 23 10.63 11.83 -5.95
N ALA A 24 10.22 10.85 -6.74
CA ALA A 24 10.22 10.98 -8.20
C ALA A 24 9.22 12.04 -8.69
N LEU A 25 8.03 12.13 -8.07
CA LEU A 25 7.04 13.17 -8.38
C LEU A 25 7.52 14.57 -7.98
N HIS A 26 8.26 14.70 -6.88
CA HIS A 26 8.85 15.97 -6.45
C HIS A 26 9.82 16.58 -7.48
N ASN A 27 10.45 15.76 -8.34
CA ASN A 27 11.25 16.27 -9.46
C ASN A 27 10.42 17.05 -10.50
N TYR A 28 9.10 16.85 -10.52
CA TYR A 28 8.17 17.58 -11.39
C TYR A 28 7.44 18.69 -10.64
N HIS A 29 7.00 18.43 -9.42
CA HIS A 29 6.34 19.43 -8.58
C HIS A 29 6.62 19.15 -7.09
N PRO A 30 7.31 20.06 -6.37
CA PRO A 30 7.83 19.79 -5.03
C PRO A 30 6.76 19.62 -3.95
N ASP A 31 5.54 20.12 -4.16
CA ASP A 31 4.46 20.02 -3.18
C ASP A 31 3.50 18.82 -3.41
N VAL A 32 3.81 17.93 -4.36
CA VAL A 32 2.94 16.78 -4.65
C VAL A 32 3.21 15.65 -3.67
N CYS A 33 2.21 15.33 -2.84
CA CYS A 33 2.23 14.12 -2.04
C CYS A 33 1.39 13.01 -2.68
N VAL A 34 1.70 11.75 -2.37
CA VAL A 34 0.89 10.60 -2.73
C VAL A 34 -0.35 10.55 -1.82
N PRO A 35 -1.57 10.74 -2.36
CA PRO A 35 -2.78 10.63 -1.54
C PRO A 35 -3.03 9.16 -1.17
N TYR A 36 -3.83 8.94 -0.12
CA TYR A 36 -4.37 7.62 0.20
C TYR A 36 -5.87 7.56 -0.13
N TRP A 37 -6.36 6.36 -0.45
CA TRP A 37 -7.78 6.07 -0.60
C TRP A 37 -8.27 5.34 0.65
N ASP A 38 -9.09 5.98 1.47
CA ASP A 38 -9.51 5.43 2.75
C ASP A 38 -10.74 4.53 2.64
N TRP A 39 -10.58 3.41 1.94
CA TRP A 39 -11.60 2.37 1.84
C TRP A 39 -12.03 1.76 3.20
N THR A 40 -11.45 2.18 4.33
CA THR A 40 -11.93 1.81 5.67
C THR A 40 -13.13 2.66 6.13
N ARG A 41 -13.33 3.83 5.52
CA ARG A 41 -14.41 4.76 5.82
C ARG A 41 -15.63 4.44 4.95
N PRO A 42 -16.85 4.33 5.51
CA PRO A 42 -18.05 4.02 4.74
C PRO A 42 -18.28 4.95 3.54
N GLU A 43 -17.94 6.23 3.67
CA GLU A 43 -18.04 7.22 2.61
C GLU A 43 -17.04 7.04 1.47
N GLU A 44 -15.99 6.23 1.64
CA GLU A 44 -14.95 5.96 0.63
C GLU A 44 -14.92 4.48 0.20
N GLN A 45 -15.94 3.70 0.58
CA GLN A 45 -16.10 2.29 0.17
C GLN A 45 -16.66 2.14 -1.26
N HIS A 46 -16.12 2.93 -2.18
CA HIS A 46 -16.35 2.86 -3.62
C HIS A 46 -15.06 3.24 -4.35
N PHE A 47 -14.96 2.92 -5.64
CA PHE A 47 -13.77 3.29 -6.41
C PHE A 47 -13.67 4.83 -6.51
N PRO A 48 -12.50 5.47 -6.33
CA PRO A 48 -12.41 6.92 -6.36
C PRO A 48 -12.93 7.51 -7.69
N ASP A 49 -14.04 8.27 -7.62
CA ASP A 49 -14.75 8.79 -8.80
C ASP A 49 -13.83 9.53 -9.78
N TRP A 50 -12.89 10.31 -9.24
CA TRP A 50 -11.95 11.09 -10.02
C TRP A 50 -10.90 10.25 -10.76
N LEU A 51 -10.70 8.99 -10.40
CA LEU A 51 -9.79 8.06 -11.08
C LEU A 51 -10.47 7.24 -12.18
N VAL A 52 -11.81 7.23 -12.27
CA VAL A 52 -12.55 6.34 -13.19
C VAL A 52 -12.08 6.50 -14.64
N GLY A 53 -11.86 7.73 -15.09
CA GLY A 53 -11.38 8.04 -16.45
C GLY A 53 -9.87 7.99 -16.63
N VAL A 54 -9.10 7.79 -15.57
CA VAL A 54 -7.63 7.81 -15.61
C VAL A 54 -7.12 6.40 -15.90
N LEU A 55 -7.10 6.03 -17.19
CA LEU A 55 -6.67 4.73 -17.68
C LEU A 55 -5.40 4.88 -18.56
N PRO A 56 -4.22 5.08 -17.97
CA PRO A 56 -3.01 5.35 -18.74
C PRO A 56 -2.53 4.11 -19.52
N THR A 57 -1.79 4.37 -20.59
CA THR A 57 -0.91 3.38 -21.20
C THR A 57 0.49 3.57 -20.63
N VAL A 58 1.03 2.54 -19.98
CA VAL A 58 2.36 2.54 -19.38
C VAL A 58 3.30 1.71 -20.24
N HIS A 59 4.41 2.31 -20.66
CA HIS A 59 5.46 1.62 -21.40
C HIS A 59 6.60 1.26 -20.44
N THR A 60 6.94 -0.03 -20.39
CA THR A 60 8.15 -0.52 -19.73
C THR A 60 9.13 -1.01 -20.80
N PRO A 61 10.40 -1.29 -20.45
CA PRO A 61 11.37 -1.84 -21.40
C PRO A 61 10.93 -3.17 -22.05
N THR A 62 10.03 -3.92 -21.41
CA THR A 62 9.65 -5.27 -21.83
C THR A 62 8.20 -5.40 -22.27
N GLN A 63 7.34 -4.43 -21.97
CA GLN A 63 5.91 -4.51 -22.29
C GLN A 63 5.23 -3.14 -22.35
N THR A 64 4.09 -3.09 -23.04
CA THR A 64 3.14 -2.00 -22.97
C THR A 64 1.92 -2.47 -22.18
N ILE A 65 1.53 -1.71 -21.17
CA ILE A 65 0.42 -2.02 -20.26
C ILE A 65 -0.66 -0.99 -20.52
N ASN A 66 -1.84 -1.42 -20.94
CA ASN A 66 -3.03 -0.57 -20.95
C ASN A 66 -3.78 -0.82 -19.65
N VAL A 67 -3.92 0.21 -18.82
CA VAL A 67 -4.63 0.06 -17.55
C VAL A 67 -6.09 -0.25 -17.84
N ILE A 68 -6.56 -1.35 -17.25
CA ILE A 68 -7.95 -1.78 -17.28
C ILE A 68 -8.40 -2.06 -15.84
N ARG A 69 -9.68 -1.83 -15.57
CA ARG A 69 -10.29 -2.05 -14.25
C ARG A 69 -11.64 -2.71 -14.42
N ALA A 70 -12.04 -3.48 -13.41
CA ALA A 70 -13.39 -4.01 -13.30
C ALA A 70 -13.78 -4.06 -11.81
N PRO A 71 -14.00 -2.88 -11.18
CA PRO A 71 -14.25 -2.83 -9.74
C PRO A 71 -15.47 -3.65 -9.34
N GLY A 72 -15.38 -4.33 -8.20
CA GLY A 72 -16.50 -5.00 -7.56
C GLY A 72 -17.55 -4.01 -7.03
N SER A 73 -18.56 -4.53 -6.34
CA SER A 73 -19.57 -3.67 -5.72
C SER A 73 -19.05 -2.99 -4.45
N ASP A 74 -19.60 -1.82 -4.12
CA ASP A 74 -19.32 -1.09 -2.88
C ASP A 74 -19.53 -1.98 -1.63
N GLY A 75 -20.59 -2.79 -1.62
CA GLY A 75 -20.85 -3.76 -0.55
C GLY A 75 -19.77 -4.84 -0.44
N GLY A 76 -19.12 -5.20 -1.54
CA GLY A 76 -17.96 -6.09 -1.54
C GLY A 76 -16.74 -5.44 -0.90
N LEU A 77 -16.49 -4.17 -1.18
CA LEU A 77 -15.39 -3.42 -0.56
C LEU A 77 -15.65 -3.21 0.93
N ALA A 78 -16.88 -2.89 1.32
CA ALA A 78 -17.31 -2.79 2.71
C ALA A 78 -17.07 -4.10 3.49
N ALA A 79 -17.34 -5.24 2.86
CA ALA A 79 -17.08 -6.55 3.47
C ALA A 79 -15.58 -6.78 3.68
N ILE A 80 -14.72 -6.40 2.73
CA ILE A 80 -13.26 -6.46 2.88
C ILE A 80 -12.79 -5.54 4.02
N ALA A 81 -13.27 -4.29 4.03
CA ALA A 81 -12.92 -3.28 5.02
C ALA A 81 -13.34 -3.67 6.45
N SER A 82 -14.40 -4.46 6.60
CA SER A 82 -14.88 -4.95 7.90
C SER A 82 -13.83 -5.78 8.68
N GLY A 83 -12.81 -6.30 8.00
CA GLY A 83 -11.70 -7.02 8.63
C GLY A 83 -10.69 -6.12 9.35
N VAL A 84 -10.61 -4.83 9.01
CA VAL A 84 -9.57 -3.91 9.51
C VAL A 84 -9.58 -3.78 11.04
N PRO A 85 -10.71 -3.58 11.74
CA PRO A 85 -10.70 -3.48 13.19
C PRO A 85 -10.10 -4.70 13.88
N SER A 86 -10.33 -5.90 13.33
CA SER A 86 -9.77 -7.14 13.88
C SER A 86 -8.26 -7.24 13.69
N ALA A 87 -7.72 -6.67 12.60
CA ALA A 87 -6.29 -6.57 12.37
C ALA A 87 -5.65 -5.54 13.32
N MET A 88 -6.25 -4.36 13.44
CA MET A 88 -5.75 -3.27 14.30
C MET A 88 -5.72 -3.65 15.79
N ALA A 89 -6.52 -4.62 16.22
CA ALA A 89 -6.55 -5.13 17.58
C ALA A 89 -5.37 -6.07 17.94
N LYS A 90 -4.53 -6.46 16.97
CA LYS A 90 -3.44 -7.43 17.19
C LYS A 90 -2.26 -6.78 17.90
N THR A 91 -1.63 -7.52 18.80
CA THR A 91 -0.55 -7.01 19.67
C THR A 91 0.83 -7.47 19.25
N THR A 92 0.95 -8.23 18.16
CA THR A 92 2.24 -8.56 17.55
C THR A 92 2.24 -8.14 16.09
N TYR A 93 3.38 -7.69 15.58
CA TYR A 93 3.49 -7.32 14.16
C TYR A 93 3.12 -8.49 13.22
N GLY A 94 3.54 -9.72 13.56
CA GLY A 94 3.20 -10.91 12.77
C GLY A 94 1.70 -11.18 12.70
N ASP A 95 1.00 -11.07 13.85
CA ASP A 95 -0.45 -11.28 13.90
C ASP A 95 -1.23 -10.14 13.25
N PHE A 96 -0.70 -8.92 13.29
CA PHE A 96 -1.25 -7.74 12.60
C PHE A 96 -1.15 -7.88 11.07
N THR A 97 0.04 -8.24 10.58
CA THR A 97 0.32 -8.24 9.14
C THR A 97 -0.34 -9.37 8.36
N GLY A 98 -0.62 -10.51 8.99
CA GLY A 98 -1.33 -11.61 8.33
C GLY A 98 -2.70 -11.19 7.76
N PRO A 99 -3.63 -10.70 8.61
CA PRO A 99 -4.91 -10.15 8.15
C PRO A 99 -4.76 -8.96 7.19
N ILE A 100 -3.82 -8.05 7.44
CA ILE A 100 -3.58 -6.90 6.56
C ILE A 100 -3.19 -7.35 5.16
N ASN A 101 -2.32 -8.36 5.02
CA ASN A 101 -1.94 -8.91 3.72
C ASN A 101 -3.15 -9.50 2.96
N GLY A 102 -4.04 -10.19 3.68
CA GLY A 102 -5.29 -10.72 3.11
C GLY A 102 -6.25 -9.63 2.64
N ILE A 103 -6.39 -8.55 3.41
CA ILE A 103 -7.20 -7.38 3.07
C ILE A 103 -6.61 -6.66 1.85
N HIS A 104 -5.30 -6.39 1.85
CA HIS A 104 -4.53 -5.85 0.73
C HIS A 104 -4.82 -6.64 -0.56
N GLY A 105 -4.61 -7.96 -0.54
CA GLY A 105 -4.84 -8.81 -1.72
C GLY A 105 -6.30 -8.77 -2.19
N SER A 106 -7.25 -8.68 -1.24
CA SER A 106 -8.67 -8.61 -1.56
C SER A 106 -9.06 -7.29 -2.23
N VAL A 107 -8.44 -6.15 -1.87
CA VAL A 107 -8.68 -4.87 -2.54
C VAL A 107 -8.08 -4.87 -3.95
N HIS A 108 -6.89 -5.44 -4.15
CA HIS A 108 -6.30 -5.66 -5.48
C HIS A 108 -7.23 -6.46 -6.41
N ILE A 109 -7.82 -7.53 -5.88
CA ILE A 109 -8.80 -8.35 -6.61
C ILE A 109 -10.10 -7.57 -6.83
N TRP A 110 -10.55 -6.81 -5.83
CA TRP A 110 -11.77 -6.03 -5.91
C TRP A 110 -11.70 -4.94 -7.00
N VAL A 111 -10.57 -4.25 -7.17
CA VAL A 111 -10.42 -3.27 -8.27
C VAL A 111 -10.44 -3.95 -9.64
N GLY A 112 -9.97 -5.20 -9.71
CA GLY A 112 -9.96 -5.98 -10.94
C GLY A 112 -8.91 -5.53 -11.95
N GLY A 113 -8.86 -6.21 -13.09
CA GLY A 113 -8.03 -5.83 -14.23
C GLY A 113 -6.54 -5.76 -13.88
N THR A 114 -5.90 -4.64 -14.17
CA THR A 114 -4.46 -4.41 -13.94
C THR A 114 -4.09 -4.56 -12.47
N MET A 115 -4.95 -4.12 -11.54
CA MET A 115 -4.69 -4.25 -10.09
C MET A 115 -4.68 -5.71 -9.59
N SER A 116 -5.32 -6.65 -10.30
CA SER A 116 -5.35 -8.05 -9.90
C SER A 116 -4.11 -8.86 -10.30
N ASP A 117 -3.27 -8.31 -11.16
CA ASP A 117 -1.99 -8.91 -11.52
C ASP A 117 -0.87 -8.16 -10.79
N ALA A 118 -0.27 -8.82 -9.79
CA ALA A 118 0.82 -8.26 -9.01
C ALA A 118 1.87 -7.65 -9.94
N ALA A 119 2.31 -8.37 -10.99
CA ALA A 119 3.42 -7.99 -11.89
C ALA A 119 3.24 -6.63 -12.57
N VAL A 120 1.99 -6.16 -12.72
CA VAL A 120 1.65 -4.94 -13.44
C VAL A 120 0.79 -3.97 -12.64
N SER A 121 0.33 -4.36 -11.45
CA SER A 121 -0.54 -3.52 -10.60
C SER A 121 -0.01 -2.10 -10.35
N PRO A 122 1.31 -1.84 -10.22
CA PRO A 122 1.81 -0.47 -10.04
C PRO A 122 1.58 0.46 -11.26
N ALA A 123 1.22 -0.09 -12.43
CA ALA A 123 0.86 0.71 -13.59
C ALA A 123 -0.48 1.44 -13.42
N ASP A 124 -1.35 0.96 -12.54
CA ASP A 124 -2.62 1.59 -12.22
C ASP A 124 -2.43 2.68 -11.15
N PRO A 125 -2.79 3.96 -11.39
CA PRO A 125 -2.65 5.02 -10.38
C PRO A 125 -3.30 4.71 -9.02
N VAL A 126 -4.37 3.92 -8.97
CA VAL A 126 -5.03 3.57 -7.70
C VAL A 126 -4.17 2.68 -6.79
N PHE A 127 -3.16 2.01 -7.35
CA PHE A 127 -2.15 1.26 -6.59
C PHE A 127 -1.55 2.12 -5.49
N TRP A 128 -1.08 3.33 -5.86
CA TRP A 128 -0.39 4.24 -4.94
C TRP A 128 -1.31 4.69 -3.80
N LEU A 129 -2.59 4.94 -4.11
CA LEU A 129 -3.59 5.31 -3.11
C LEU A 129 -3.95 4.17 -2.18
N HIS A 130 -4.09 2.96 -2.72
CA HIS A 130 -4.36 1.75 -1.95
C HIS A 130 -3.22 1.48 -0.97
N HIS A 131 -1.97 1.52 -1.44
CA HIS A 131 -0.78 1.32 -0.62
C HIS A 131 -0.56 2.47 0.37
N GLY A 132 -0.90 3.71 0.00
CA GLY A 132 -0.90 4.84 0.94
C GLY A 132 -1.83 4.61 2.14
N ASN A 133 -2.99 3.98 1.93
CA ASN A 133 -3.88 3.65 3.04
C ASN A 133 -3.34 2.49 3.90
N LEU A 134 -2.70 1.49 3.29
CA LEU A 134 -2.04 0.42 4.04
C LEU A 134 -0.89 0.96 4.90
N ASP A 135 -0.12 1.90 4.36
CA ASP A 135 0.97 2.53 5.10
C ASP A 135 0.45 3.39 6.26
N ARG A 136 -0.63 4.13 6.04
CA ARG A 136 -1.37 4.85 7.08
C ARG A 136 -1.86 3.92 8.20
N LEU A 137 -2.46 2.78 7.84
CA LEU A 137 -2.93 1.79 8.81
C LEU A 137 -1.78 1.22 9.63
N TRP A 138 -0.64 0.92 8.98
CA TRP A 138 0.55 0.47 9.69
C TRP A 138 1.06 1.53 10.66
N TRP A 139 1.16 2.78 10.23
CA TRP A 139 1.60 3.88 11.09
C TRP A 139 0.67 4.10 12.28
N ALA A 140 -0.65 4.02 12.07
CA ALA A 140 -1.63 4.11 13.14
C ALA A 140 -1.50 2.94 14.13
N TRP A 141 -1.31 1.71 13.63
CA TRP A 141 -1.09 0.54 14.49
C TRP A 141 0.21 0.67 15.29
N TYR A 142 1.32 1.03 14.64
CA TYR A 142 2.64 1.19 15.24
C TYR A 142 2.63 2.12 16.46
N ASN A 143 1.90 3.25 16.35
CA ASN A 143 1.77 4.25 17.42
C ASN A 143 0.63 3.96 18.42
N SER A 144 -0.17 2.93 18.19
CA SER A 144 -1.25 2.54 19.11
C SER A 144 -0.70 1.74 20.31
N PRO A 145 -1.46 1.64 21.42
CA PRO A 145 -1.12 0.73 22.52
C PRO A 145 -0.96 -0.73 22.09
N GLN A 146 -1.68 -1.16 21.04
CA GLN A 146 -1.62 -2.51 20.51
C GLN A 146 -0.30 -2.76 19.77
N GLY A 147 0.10 -1.85 18.90
CA GLY A 147 1.36 -1.98 18.16
C GLY A 147 2.59 -1.70 18.99
N ASN A 148 2.50 -0.82 19.99
CA ASN A 148 3.55 -0.55 20.98
C ASN A 148 4.95 -0.40 20.34
N HIS A 149 5.03 0.34 19.25
CA HIS A 149 6.25 0.57 18.48
C HIS A 149 7.00 -0.70 18.05
N GLN A 150 6.26 -1.80 17.84
CA GLN A 150 6.87 -3.05 17.40
C GLN A 150 7.28 -2.97 15.94
N ASN A 151 8.50 -3.44 15.71
CA ASN A 151 9.10 -3.47 14.40
C ASN A 151 8.83 -4.83 13.73
N PRO A 152 8.81 -4.87 12.39
CA PRO A 152 8.86 -6.13 11.64
C PRO A 152 10.05 -6.98 12.11
N PRO A 153 9.85 -8.29 12.40
CA PRO A 153 10.93 -9.18 12.86
C PRO A 153 11.80 -9.64 11.67
N LEU A 154 12.39 -8.69 10.95
CA LEU A 154 13.23 -8.94 9.78
C LEU A 154 14.70 -9.03 10.17
N ALA A 155 15.45 -9.93 9.54
CA ALA A 155 16.88 -10.12 9.78
C ALA A 155 17.61 -10.58 8.51
N GLY A 156 18.92 -10.37 8.47
CA GLY A 156 19.77 -10.80 7.34
C GLY A 156 19.31 -10.20 6.02
N ALA A 157 19.24 -11.01 4.97
CA ALA A 157 18.81 -10.58 3.64
C ALA A 157 17.36 -10.09 3.61
N ASP A 158 16.48 -10.61 4.48
CA ASP A 158 15.07 -10.21 4.53
C ASP A 158 14.87 -8.80 5.12
N ALA A 159 15.88 -8.26 5.81
CA ALA A 159 15.85 -6.88 6.32
C ALA A 159 16.13 -5.84 5.24
N VAL A 160 16.69 -6.24 4.09
CA VAL A 160 17.00 -5.35 2.97
C VAL A 160 15.81 -5.31 2.03
N MET A 161 15.39 -4.12 1.62
CA MET A 161 14.26 -3.88 0.72
C MET A 161 14.72 -3.91 -0.75
N ASP A 162 15.15 -5.11 -1.21
CA ASP A 162 15.48 -5.33 -2.64
C ASP A 162 14.35 -4.83 -3.57
N PRO A 163 14.67 -4.23 -4.72
CA PRO A 163 16.00 -4.08 -5.34
C PRO A 163 16.82 -2.90 -4.79
N TRP A 164 16.34 -2.21 -3.76
CA TRP A 164 17.01 -1.07 -3.15
C TRP A 164 17.88 -1.48 -1.96
N THR A 165 18.62 -0.52 -1.42
CA THR A 165 19.51 -0.70 -0.26
C THR A 165 18.86 -0.30 1.07
N TYR A 166 17.61 0.16 1.05
CA TYR A 166 16.86 0.52 2.25
C TYR A 166 16.65 -0.71 3.14
N THR A 167 16.65 -0.49 4.44
CA THR A 167 16.20 -1.45 5.45
C THR A 167 14.91 -0.98 6.08
N GLU A 168 14.22 -1.87 6.81
CA GLU A 168 13.05 -1.47 7.60
C GLU A 168 13.37 -0.32 8.57
N ALA A 169 14.56 -0.34 9.17
CA ALA A 169 14.97 0.69 10.13
C ALA A 169 15.10 2.07 9.46
N ASP A 170 15.48 2.12 8.19
CA ASP A 170 15.63 3.38 7.42
C ASP A 170 14.28 4.03 7.10
N VAL A 171 13.20 3.24 7.05
CA VAL A 171 11.85 3.71 6.66
C VAL A 171 10.80 3.61 7.76
N ARG A 172 11.19 3.19 8.97
CA ARG A 172 10.25 2.96 10.07
C ARG A 172 9.52 4.23 10.48
N ASP A 173 10.25 5.33 10.60
CA ASP A 173 9.71 6.61 11.04
C ASP A 173 9.33 7.46 9.83
N ILE A 174 8.02 7.62 9.60
CA ILE A 174 7.53 8.38 8.45
C ILE A 174 7.87 9.88 8.57
N ALA A 175 8.01 10.40 9.78
CA ALA A 175 8.40 11.79 9.98
C ALA A 175 9.84 12.03 9.56
N ALA A 176 10.72 11.04 9.76
CA ALA A 176 12.09 11.08 9.26
C ALA A 176 12.16 11.00 7.73
N LEU A 177 11.16 10.38 7.08
CA LEU A 177 10.99 10.37 5.63
C LEU A 177 10.34 11.65 5.07
N GLY A 178 9.93 12.58 5.94
CA GLY A 178 9.41 13.89 5.54
C GLY A 178 7.92 13.94 5.21
N TYR A 179 7.14 12.91 5.55
CA TYR A 179 5.70 12.90 5.33
C TYR A 179 4.91 12.56 6.60
N ALA A 180 3.62 12.90 6.59
CA ALA A 180 2.68 12.60 7.67
C ALA A 180 1.29 12.31 7.11
N TYR A 181 0.53 11.51 7.83
CA TYR A 181 -0.89 11.32 7.58
C TYR A 181 -1.72 12.29 8.42
N VAL A 182 -2.77 12.84 7.82
CA VAL A 182 -3.71 13.79 8.45
C VAL A 182 -5.08 13.16 8.71
#